data_AF-A0AB33BUT4-F1
#
_entry.id   AF-A0AB33BUT4-F1
#
_cell.length_a   1.000
_cell.length_b   1.000
_cell.length_c   1.000
_cell.angle_alpha   90.00
_cell.angle_beta   90.00
_cell.angle_gamma   90.00
#
_symmetry.space_group_name_H-M   'P 1'
#
loop_
_entity.id
_entity.type
_entity.pdbx_description
1 polymer ?
#
loop_
_entity_poly.entity_id
_entity_poly.type
_entity_poly.pdbx_seq_one_letter_code
_entity_poly.pdbx_strand_id
1 'polypeptide(L)' 'MNGQRKRGRVNVMGALRYNDKKRVCFMIKKGNSETFHEQLKKLHEEIRQEWRLFVTLYAKSTDKMPR' A
#
# COMPACT_ATOMS: atom_id res chain seq x y z
N MET A 1 -16.33 20.60 -11.19
CA MET A 1 -16.33 19.15 -11.52
C MET A 1 -16.72 18.35 -10.27
N ASN A 2 -17.86 17.65 -10.25
CA ASN A 2 -18.39 17.01 -9.02
C ASN A 2 -17.74 15.66 -8.66
N GLY A 3 -16.69 15.23 -9.38
CA GLY A 3 -15.97 13.97 -9.14
C GLY A 3 -16.82 12.70 -9.26
N GLN A 4 -18.06 12.81 -9.77
CA GLN A 4 -18.97 11.69 -9.99
C GLN A 4 -18.56 10.90 -11.24
N ARG A 5 -18.69 9.57 -11.16
CA ARG A 5 -18.23 8.63 -12.19
C ARG A 5 -19.25 8.39 -13.30
N LYS A 6 -18.75 8.08 -14.50
CA LYS A 6 -19.52 7.40 -15.57
C LYS A 6 -19.63 5.91 -15.28
N ARG A 7 -20.78 5.31 -15.61
CA ARG A 7 -21.10 3.89 -15.40
C ARG A 7 -20.05 2.98 -16.08
N GLY A 8 -19.64 1.91 -15.40
CA GLY A 8 -18.67 0.91 -15.91
C GLY A 8 -17.19 1.24 -15.72
N ARG A 9 -16.83 2.33 -15.02
CA ARG A 9 -15.43 2.71 -14.74
C ARG A 9 -15.10 2.63 -13.25
N VAL A 10 -13.89 2.17 -12.94
CA VAL A 10 -13.31 2.15 -11.58
C VAL A 10 -12.21 3.22 -11.52
N ASN A 11 -12.18 4.02 -10.45
CA ASN A 11 -11.00 4.83 -10.12
C ASN A 11 -10.21 4.08 -9.09
N VAL A 12 -8.91 4.15 -9.28
CA VAL A 12 -7.90 3.59 -8.41
C VAL A 12 -7.08 4.75 -7.85
N MET A 13 -6.68 4.63 -6.60
CA MET A 13 -5.72 5.50 -5.95
C MET A 13 -4.66 4.63 -5.34
N GLY A 14 -3.39 5.02 -5.44
CA GLY A 14 -2.32 4.13 -5.06
C GLY A 14 -0.96 4.79 -5.13
N ALA A 15 0.06 3.96 -4.87
CA ALA A 15 1.46 4.37 -4.92
C ALA A 15 2.27 3.39 -5.78
N LEU A 16 3.31 3.94 -6.41
CA LEU A 16 4.35 3.20 -7.10
C LEU A 16 5.64 3.42 -6.34
N ARG A 17 6.24 2.35 -5.81
CA ARG A 17 7.54 2.44 -5.17
C ARG A 17 8.61 2.52 -6.25
N TYR A 18 9.50 3.50 -6.13
CA TYR A 18 10.48 3.79 -7.18
C TYR A 18 11.48 2.66 -7.39
N ASN A 19 11.94 2.05 -6.29
CA ASN A 19 13.06 1.10 -6.28
C ASN A 19 12.73 -0.25 -6.91
N ASP A 20 11.62 -0.87 -6.50
CA ASP A 20 11.20 -2.23 -6.91
C ASP A 20 9.98 -2.23 -7.85
N LYS A 21 9.48 -1.04 -8.21
CA LYS A 21 8.24 -0.84 -8.99
C LYS A 21 7.01 -1.50 -8.36
N LYS A 22 7.03 -1.77 -7.05
CA LYS A 22 5.88 -2.33 -6.34
C LYS A 22 4.71 -1.35 -6.40
N ARG A 23 3.55 -1.85 -6.81
CA ARG A 23 2.31 -1.09 -6.92
C ARG A 23 1.38 -1.46 -5.78
N VAL A 24 0.90 -0.45 -5.07
CA VAL A 24 -0.18 -0.60 -4.08
C VAL A 24 -1.36 0.18 -4.61
N CYS A 25 -2.47 -0.51 -4.89
CA CYS A 25 -3.63 0.06 -5.55
C CYS A 25 -4.89 -0.16 -4.71
N PHE A 26 -5.62 0.93 -4.44
CA PHE A 26 -6.87 0.94 -3.72
C PHE A 26 -8.01 1.35 -4.66
N MET A 27 -9.04 0.52 -4.73
CA MET A 27 -10.27 0.90 -5.42
C MET A 27 -11.05 1.89 -4.55
N ILE A 28 -11.33 3.07 -5.09
CA ILE A 28 -12.11 4.10 -4.39
C ILE A 28 -13.49 4.24 -5.04
N LYS A 29 -14.45 4.97 -4.44
CA LYS A 29 -15.73 5.32 -5.09
C LYS A 29 -15.66 6.67 -5.80
N LYS A 30 -15.01 7.65 -5.18
CA LYS A 30 -14.78 9.01 -5.66
C LYS A 30 -13.42 9.49 -5.14
N GLY A 31 -12.72 10.32 -5.91
CA GLY A 31 -11.50 10.98 -5.45
C GLY A 31 -11.83 12.32 -4.80
N ASN A 32 -11.41 12.49 -3.55
CA ASN A 32 -11.47 13.74 -2.79
C ASN A 32 -10.38 13.72 -1.70
N SER A 33 -10.25 14.81 -0.93
CA SER A 33 -9.26 14.94 0.15
C SER A 33 -9.40 13.84 1.22
N GLU A 34 -10.62 13.51 1.61
CA GLU A 34 -10.91 12.48 2.62
C GLU A 34 -10.46 11.09 2.16
N THR A 35 -10.90 10.65 0.98
CA THR A 35 -10.52 9.35 0.41
C THR A 35 -9.02 9.26 0.16
N PHE A 36 -8.37 10.37 -0.18
CA PHE A 36 -6.91 10.45 -0.28
C PHE A 36 -6.23 10.23 1.06
N HIS A 37 -6.67 10.93 2.10
CA HIS A 37 -6.12 10.78 3.44
C HIS A 37 -6.32 9.35 3.99
N GLU A 38 -7.47 8.73 3.75
CA GLU A 38 -7.72 7.33 4.10
C GLU A 38 -6.78 6.37 3.38
N GLN A 39 -6.56 6.56 2.07
CA GLN A 39 -5.66 5.70 1.30
C GLN A 39 -4.20 5.88 1.75
N LEU A 40 -3.79 7.09 2.16
CA LEU A 40 -2.47 7.33 2.75
C LEU A 40 -2.27 6.55 4.06
N LYS A 41 -3.28 6.52 4.95
CA LYS A 41 -3.21 5.73 6.19
C LYS A 41 -3.03 4.24 5.90
N LYS A 42 -3.78 3.70 4.94
CA LYS A 42 -3.65 2.29 4.52
C LYS A 42 -2.28 2.00 3.93
N LEU A 43 -1.79 2.86 3.03
CA LEU A 43 -0.46 2.73 2.44
C LEU A 43 0.64 2.70 3.51
N HIS A 44 0.54 3.58 4.50
CA HIS A 44 1.48 3.62 5.61
C HIS A 44 1.48 2.32 6.43
N GLU A 45 0.30 1.75 6.70
CA GLU A 45 0.22 0.47 7.42
C GLU A 45 0.77 -0.70 6.59
N GLU A 46 0.50 -0.75 5.28
CA GLU A 46 1.09 -1.74 4.37
C GLU A 46 2.63 -1.73 4.42
N ILE A 47 3.23 -0.53 4.37
CA ILE A 47 4.69 -0.38 4.46
C ILE A 47 5.20 -0.83 5.83
N ARG A 48 4.51 -0.47 6.91
CA ARG A 48 4.87 -0.92 8.27
C ARG A 48 4.83 -2.44 8.42
N GLN A 49 3.79 -3.09 7.88
CA GLN A 49 3.68 -4.55 7.92
C GLN A 49 4.79 -5.21 7.12
N GLU A 50 5.07 -4.70 5.93
CA GLU A 50 6.17 -5.19 5.09
C GLU A 50 7.53 -5.13 5.81
N TRP A 51 7.82 -4.02 6.49
CA TRP A 51 9.06 -3.87 7.26
C TRP A 51 9.12 -4.81 8.48
N ARG A 52 8.01 -5.00 9.19
CA ARG A 52 7.95 -5.97 10.31
C ARG A 52 8.20 -7.40 9.83
N LEU A 53 7.65 -7.77 8.68
CA LEU A 53 7.87 -9.08 8.06
C LEU A 53 9.34 -9.27 7.70
N PHE A 54 9.98 -8.24 7.12
CA PHE A 54 11.41 -8.27 6.83
C PHE A 54 12.22 -8.54 8.09
N VAL A 55 12.04 -7.77 9.16
CA VAL A 55 12.77 -7.99 10.43
C VAL A 55 12.56 -9.39 10.99
N THR A 56 11.31 -9.87 11.00
CA THR A 56 10.97 -11.19 11.54
C THR A 56 11.62 -12.32 10.73
N LEU A 57 11.62 -12.22 9.40
CA LEU A 57 12.23 -13.22 8.52
C LEU A 57 13.76 -13.22 8.65
N TYR A 58 14.38 -12.04 8.74
CA TYR A 58 15.82 -11.92 8.95
C TYR A 58 16.25 -12.52 10.30
N ALA A 59 15.56 -12.18 11.40
CA ALA A 59 15.85 -12.76 12.71
C ALA A 59 15.74 -14.30 12.71
N LYS A 60 14.69 -14.85 12.08
CA LYS A 60 14.53 -16.31 11.92
C LYS A 60 15.61 -16.96 11.05
N SER A 61 16.21 -16.21 10.12
CA SER A 61 17.31 -16.72 9.29
C SER A 61 18.64 -16.76 10.06
N THR A 62 18.86 -15.83 10.99
CA THR A 62 20.09 -15.77 11.80
C THR A 62 20.08 -16.78 12.96
N ASP A 63 18.91 -17.11 13.52
CA ASP A 63 18.78 -18.14 14.56
C ASP A 63 19.00 -19.59 14.06
N LYS A 64 19.09 -19.78 12.74
CA LYS A 64 19.30 -21.11 12.11
C LYS A 64 20.74 -21.39 11.69
N MET A 65 21.69 -20.49 11.96
CA MET A 65 23.11 -20.83 11.78
C MET A 65 23.61 -21.63 12.99
N PRO A 66 24.03 -22.90 12.83
CA PRO A 66 24.77 -23.58 13.88
C PRO A 66 26.09 -22.84 14.11
N ARG A 67 26.42 -22.59 15.39
CA ARG A 67 27.75 -22.11 15.80
C ARG A 67 28.81 -23.18 15.57
#